data_AF-A0A4Q6BQ85-F1
#
_entry.id   AF-A0A4Q6BQ85-F1
#
_cell.length_a   1.000
_cell.length_b   1.000
_cell.length_c   1.000
_cell.angle_alpha   90.00
_cell.angle_beta   90.00
_cell.angle_gamma   90.00
#
_symmetry.space_group_name_H-M   'P 1'
#
loop_
_entity.id
_entity.type
_entity.pdbx_description
1 polymer ?
#
loop_
_entity_poly.entity_id
_entity_poly.type
_entity_poly.pdbx_seq_one_letter_code
_entity_poly.pdbx_strand_id
1 'polypeptide(L)'
;MSARIAAAALALVLSAPAFADCNYPRTLAAIPSGKSASKEQMLAVKKQVDQFRRDAEVFLECTKDDRRHETMQADLEKVSKRFNDEVRAYKAANPST
;
A
#
# COMPACT_ATOMS: atom_id res chain seq x y z
N MET A 1 37.72 -31.88 -42.71
CA MET A 1 36.41 -31.20 -42.64
C MET A 1 35.63 -31.85 -41.50
N SER A 2 35.52 -31.19 -40.35
CA SER A 2 34.73 -31.71 -39.23
C SER A 2 33.82 -30.60 -38.73
N ALA A 3 32.52 -30.88 -38.78
CA ALA A 3 31.42 -29.93 -38.74
C ALA A 3 31.23 -29.28 -37.37
N ARG A 4 30.82 -28.01 -37.39
CA ARG A 4 30.30 -27.28 -36.24
C ARG A 4 28.88 -27.75 -35.97
N ILE A 5 28.59 -28.21 -34.75
CA ILE A 5 27.20 -28.29 -34.27
C ILE A 5 27.16 -27.66 -32.89
N ALA A 6 26.62 -26.45 -32.87
CA ALA A 6 26.22 -25.73 -31.67
C ALA A 6 25.01 -26.45 -31.04
N ALA A 7 25.12 -26.87 -29.78
CA ALA A 7 24.00 -27.33 -29.00
C ALA A 7 23.70 -26.28 -27.92
N ALA A 8 22.93 -25.26 -28.30
CA ALA A 8 22.32 -24.35 -27.34
C ALA A 8 21.17 -25.10 -26.65
N ALA A 9 21.39 -25.51 -25.40
CA ALA A 9 20.34 -26.05 -24.55
C ALA A 9 19.35 -24.92 -24.21
N LEU A 10 18.20 -24.93 -24.88
CA LEU A 10 17.10 -24.02 -24.63
C LEU A 10 16.44 -24.38 -23.29
N ALA A 11 16.84 -23.68 -22.23
CA ALA A 11 16.17 -23.75 -20.93
C ALA A 11 14.78 -23.08 -21.05
N LEU A 12 13.74 -23.90 -21.24
CA LEU A 12 12.34 -23.51 -21.07
C LEU A 12 12.09 -23.23 -19.58
N VAL A 13 12.27 -21.95 -19.19
CA VAL A 13 11.80 -21.46 -17.90
C VAL A 13 10.27 -21.40 -17.96
N LEU A 14 9.62 -22.39 -17.36
CA LEU A 14 8.19 -22.32 -17.04
C LEU A 14 8.00 -21.26 -15.95
N SER A 15 7.71 -20.03 -16.35
CA SER A 15 7.16 -19.03 -15.44
C SER A 15 5.74 -19.44 -15.05
N ALA A 16 5.60 -20.12 -13.91
CA ALA A 16 4.29 -20.30 -13.30
C ALA A 16 3.68 -18.91 -13.03
N PRO A 17 2.40 -18.65 -13.37
CA PRO A 17 1.76 -17.43 -12.95
C PRO A 17 1.72 -17.46 -11.42
N ALA A 18 2.29 -16.45 -10.77
CA ALA A 18 2.00 -16.20 -9.38
C ALA A 18 0.48 -16.04 -9.28
N PHE A 19 -0.21 -16.98 -8.65
CA PHE A 19 -1.61 -16.80 -8.31
C PHE A 19 -1.68 -15.50 -7.51
N ALA A 20 -2.31 -14.48 -8.10
CA ALA A 20 -2.57 -13.23 -7.42
C ALA A 20 -3.64 -13.52 -6.36
N ASP A 21 -3.22 -14.07 -5.23
CA ASP A 21 -4.04 -14.06 -4.03
C ASP A 21 -4.18 -12.59 -3.65
N CYS A 22 -5.34 -12.00 -3.96
CA CYS A 22 -5.62 -10.60 -3.67
C CYS A 22 -5.70 -10.46 -2.15
N ASN A 23 -4.54 -10.20 -1.55
CA ASN A 23 -4.38 -10.06 -0.12
C ASN A 23 -4.91 -8.71 0.29
N TYR A 24 -5.87 -8.72 1.22
CA TYR A 24 -6.31 -7.48 1.81
C TYR A 24 -5.12 -6.87 2.57
N PRO A 25 -4.74 -5.60 2.30
CA PRO A 25 -3.62 -4.95 2.95
C PRO A 25 -3.82 -4.95 4.46
N ARG A 26 -2.71 -5.13 5.18
CA ARG A 26 -2.75 -5.11 6.64
C ARG A 26 -3.17 -3.74 7.14
N THR A 27 -3.84 -3.75 8.28
CA THR A 27 -4.27 -2.54 8.98
C THR A 27 -3.10 -1.63 9.28
N LEU A 28 -3.27 -0.34 8.98
CA LEU A 28 -2.37 0.73 9.39
C LEU A 28 -2.16 0.71 10.92
N ALA A 29 -0.95 1.02 11.40
CA ALA A 29 -0.76 1.32 12.81
C ALA A 29 -1.62 2.55 13.19
N ALA A 30 -2.08 2.62 14.44
CA ALA A 30 -3.01 3.66 14.88
C ALA A 30 -2.50 5.07 14.57
N ILE A 31 -3.35 5.90 13.96
CA ILE A 31 -3.04 7.30 13.67
C ILE A 31 -3.01 8.09 15.01
N PRO A 32 -1.87 8.66 15.40
CA PRO A 32 -1.75 9.38 16.67
C PRO A 32 -2.59 10.67 16.66
N SER A 33 -2.92 11.16 17.85
CA SER A 33 -3.59 12.45 18.01
C SER A 33 -2.66 13.59 17.60
N GLY A 34 -3.08 14.41 16.64
CA GLY A 34 -2.32 15.56 16.18
C GLY A 34 -2.11 16.61 17.27
N LYS A 35 -2.98 16.65 18.29
CA LYS A 35 -2.85 17.58 19.43
C LYS A 35 -1.60 17.32 20.29
N SER A 36 -1.08 16.09 20.28
CA SER A 36 0.02 15.67 21.16
C SER A 36 1.16 14.96 20.43
N ALA A 37 1.01 14.69 19.14
CA ALA A 37 2.04 14.05 18.33
C ALA A 37 3.18 15.02 17.97
N SER A 38 4.40 14.49 17.86
CA SER A 38 5.53 15.22 17.28
C SER A 38 5.43 15.28 15.75
N LYS A 39 6.18 16.20 15.13
CA LYS A 39 6.26 16.30 13.67
C LYS A 39 6.75 14.99 13.05
N GLU A 40 7.75 14.37 13.67
CA GLU A 40 8.35 13.11 13.23
C GLU A 40 7.33 11.98 13.28
N GLN A 41 6.49 11.92 14.32
CA GLN A 41 5.40 10.95 14.42
C GLN A 41 4.35 11.15 13.32
N MET A 42 3.97 12.41 13.04
CA MET A 42 3.02 12.72 11.97
C MET A 42 3.56 12.39 10.57
N LEU A 43 4.86 12.59 10.33
CA LEU A 43 5.52 12.19 9.08
C LEU A 43 5.66 10.66 8.96
N ALA A 44 5.96 9.97 10.05
CA ALA A 44 6.04 8.52 10.07
C ALA A 44 4.68 7.89 9.74
N VAL A 45 3.58 8.38 10.32
CA VAL A 45 2.25 7.88 9.97
C VAL A 45 1.84 8.27 8.56
N LYS A 46 2.23 9.45 8.04
CA LYS A 46 2.00 9.79 6.63
C LYS A 46 2.59 8.75 5.68
N LYS A 47 3.84 8.32 5.93
CA LYS A 47 4.49 7.29 5.12
C LYS A 47 3.72 5.97 5.14
N GLN A 48 3.16 5.61 6.29
CA GLN A 48 2.31 4.43 6.42
C GLN A 48 1.00 4.59 5.66
N VAL A 49 0.35 5.76 5.73
CA VAL A 49 -0.90 6.04 5.00
C VAL A 49 -0.65 5.97 3.49
N ASP A 50 0.45 6.55 3.02
CA ASP A 50 0.85 6.46 1.61
C ASP A 50 1.11 5.00 1.18
N GLN A 51 1.67 4.18 2.06
CA GLN A 51 1.88 2.75 1.80
C GLN A 51 0.56 1.99 1.75
N PHE A 52 -0.32 2.20 2.73
CA PHE A 52 -1.64 1.60 2.76
C PHE A 52 -2.45 1.95 1.51
N ARG A 53 -2.36 3.20 1.03
CA ARG A 53 -2.99 3.64 -0.22
C ARG A 53 -2.49 2.83 -1.42
N ARG A 54 -1.18 2.68 -1.57
CA ARG A 54 -0.61 1.88 -2.67
C ARG A 54 -1.01 0.41 -2.60
N ASP A 55 -0.97 -0.18 -1.40
CA ASP A 55 -1.34 -1.59 -1.23
C ASP A 55 -2.84 -1.81 -1.48
N ALA A 56 -3.68 -0.82 -1.13
CA ALA A 56 -5.09 -0.83 -1.44
C ALA A 56 -5.37 -0.67 -2.94
N GLU A 57 -4.65 0.21 -3.65
CA GLU A 57 -4.73 0.33 -5.12
C GLU A 57 -4.44 -1.02 -5.79
N VAL A 58 -3.34 -1.69 -5.40
CA VAL A 58 -3.01 -3.04 -5.88
C VAL A 58 -4.11 -4.05 -5.55
N PHE A 59 -4.68 -3.99 -4.36
CA PHE A 59 -5.77 -4.88 -3.96
C PHE A 59 -7.04 -4.66 -4.79
N LEU A 60 -7.44 -3.41 -5.01
CA LEU A 60 -8.63 -3.01 -5.77
C LEU A 60 -8.53 -3.43 -7.24
N GLU A 61 -7.33 -3.33 -7.82
CA GLU A 61 -7.05 -3.81 -9.19
C GLU A 61 -7.09 -5.34 -9.30
N CYS A 62 -6.75 -6.05 -8.22
CA CYS A 62 -6.70 -7.51 -8.17
C CYS A 62 -8.07 -8.14 -7.90
N THR A 63 -8.82 -7.61 -6.92
CA THR A 63 -10.02 -8.26 -6.39
C THR A 63 -11.17 -8.22 -7.39
N LYS A 64 -11.87 -9.35 -7.54
CA LYS A 64 -13.12 -9.45 -8.31
C LYS A 64 -14.37 -9.54 -7.44
N ASP A 65 -14.19 -9.43 -6.12
CA ASP A 65 -15.29 -9.44 -5.15
C ASP A 65 -15.69 -8.00 -4.83
N ASP A 66 -16.90 -7.64 -5.25
CA ASP A 66 -17.46 -6.30 -5.09
C ASP A 66 -17.54 -5.86 -3.63
N ARG A 67 -17.93 -6.77 -2.71
CA ARG A 67 -18.02 -6.43 -1.28
C ARG A 67 -16.65 -6.12 -0.71
N ARG A 68 -15.63 -6.89 -1.09
CA ARG A 68 -14.25 -6.62 -0.65
C ARG A 68 -13.72 -5.33 -1.27
N HIS A 69 -14.08 -5.04 -2.52
CA HIS A 69 -13.72 -3.80 -3.19
C HIS A 69 -14.33 -2.58 -2.47
N GLU A 70 -15.64 -2.59 -2.20
CA GLU A 70 -16.34 -1.54 -1.45
C GLU A 70 -15.77 -1.38 -0.04
N THR A 71 -15.48 -2.49 0.66
CA THR A 71 -14.89 -2.44 2.00
C THR A 71 -13.52 -1.76 1.98
N MET A 72 -12.70 -2.04 0.97
CA MET A 72 -11.40 -1.39 0.82
C MET A 72 -11.52 0.11 0.58
N GLN A 73 -12.46 0.52 -0.27
CA GLN A 73 -12.70 1.95 -0.52
C GLN A 73 -13.14 2.66 0.76
N ALA A 74 -14.03 2.05 1.54
CA ALA A 74 -14.46 2.58 2.83
C ALA A 74 -13.30 2.68 3.84
N ASP A 75 -12.41 1.68 3.89
CA ASP A 75 -11.23 1.72 4.74
C ASP A 75 -10.24 2.82 4.33
N LEU A 76 -10.00 2.99 3.02
CA LEU A 76 -9.17 4.07 2.50
C LEU A 76 -9.74 5.45 2.87
N GLU A 77 -11.05 5.63 2.70
CA GLU A 77 -11.73 6.87 3.08
C GLU A 77 -11.58 7.13 4.59
N LYS A 78 -11.83 6.12 5.42
CA LYS A 78 -11.72 6.20 6.88
C LYS A 78 -10.31 6.60 7.32
N VAL A 79 -9.28 5.95 6.77
CA VAL A 79 -7.87 6.26 7.07
C VAL A 79 -7.53 7.67 6.63
N SER A 80 -7.93 8.05 5.40
CA SER A 80 -7.66 9.38 4.84
C SER A 80 -8.32 10.49 5.67
N LYS A 81 -9.60 10.30 6.01
CA LYS A 81 -10.35 11.24 6.86
C LYS A 81 -9.66 11.39 8.21
N ARG A 82 -9.34 10.28 8.88
CA ARG A 82 -8.70 10.34 10.19
C ARG A 82 -7.34 11.03 10.13
N PHE A 83 -6.50 10.69 9.15
CA PHE A 83 -5.20 11.34 8.98
C PHE A 83 -5.34 12.84 8.75
N ASN A 84 -6.26 13.26 7.88
CA ASN A 84 -6.51 14.67 7.61
C ASN A 84 -7.03 15.43 8.83
N ASP A 85 -7.93 14.82 9.60
CA ASP A 85 -8.46 15.40 10.85
C ASP A 85 -7.31 15.65 11.85
N GLU A 86 -6.40 14.68 12.00
CA GLU A 86 -5.26 14.80 12.92
C GLU A 86 -4.17 15.74 12.40
N VAL A 87 -3.94 15.83 11.10
CA VAL A 87 -3.05 16.84 10.52
C VAL A 87 -3.59 18.26 10.79
N ARG A 88 -4.91 18.48 10.69
CA ARG A 88 -5.50 19.77 11.07
C ARG A 88 -5.34 20.05 12.56
N ALA A 89 -5.56 19.04 13.41
CA ALA A 89 -5.35 19.19 14.86
C ALA A 89 -3.88 19.52 15.20
N TYR A 90 -2.92 18.89 14.52
CA TYR A 90 -1.50 19.19 14.66
C TYR A 90 -1.17 20.62 14.28
N LYS A 91 -1.64 21.09 13.12
CA LYS A 91 -1.43 22.49 12.69
C LYS A 91 -2.05 23.50 13.65
N ALA A 92 -3.24 23.21 14.18
CA ALA A 92 -3.89 24.07 15.18
C ALA A 92 -3.11 24.13 16.51
N ALA A 93 -2.49 23.02 16.92
CA ALA A 93 -1.65 22.96 18.11
C ALA A 93 -0.23 23.53 17.89
N ASN A 94 0.21 23.66 16.64
CA ASN A 94 1.55 24.11 16.23
C ASN A 94 1.44 25.26 15.21
N PRO A 95 0.99 26.46 15.61
CA PRO A 95 0.69 27.56 14.68
C PRO A 95 1.92 28.16 13.96
N SER A 96 3.14 27.78 14.36
CA SER A 96 4.41 28.23 13.76
C SER A 96 5.07 27.21 12.82
N THR A 97 4.45 26.04 12.58
CA THR A 97 4.89 25.01 11.62
C THR A 97 4.15 25.08 10.31
#